data_AF-A0A7I7T143-F1
#
_entry.id   AF-A0A7I7T143-F1
#
_cell.length_a   1.000
_cell.length_b   1.000
_cell.length_c   1.000
_cell.angle_alpha   90.00
_cell.angle_beta   90.00
_cell.angle_gamma   90.00
#
_symmetry.space_group_name_H-M   'P 1'
#
loop_
_entity.id
_entity.type
_entity.pdbx_description
1 polymer ?
#
loop_
_entity_poly.entity_id
_entity_poly.type
_entity_poly.pdbx_seq_one_letter_code
_entity_poly.pdbx_strand_id
1 'polypeptide(L)'
;MAVGRLADPNCTLGTDPRSDPRMVAAFAPIGLADPFPDAPLTVDSPLADRLAYAAAAEEAVGGVLNAFASAAPAPDGVTTTTVTIPGNDGNEITLFVSRPDRAHGPLPAVVHFHGGAMAIASAGDPAYRHIRESLAATGLVAVGVEFRNSGGRLGAHPYPAGLNDCAAATRWVHANAADLGVSHLIVAGESGGGNLTLTVTHKAKREGWLSEIAGAYAQCPYISNRWLDYPDELPSLRENDGYFISCQQAALLGSIYDPSETHNEDPTCWAGLASHDDLVGLPPHVISVNELDPLRDEGLAHYRRLLAAGVPAAGRIVVGTCHGGDLLFPALMPEVFAASVRDVSGFAHSVGCY
;
A
#
# COMPACT_ATOMS: atom_id res chain seq x y z
N MET A 1 11.26 26.26 9.02
CA MET A 1 11.50 25.89 10.43
C MET A 1 11.51 24.38 10.49
N ALA A 2 12.41 23.78 11.27
CA ALA A 2 12.36 22.34 11.50
C ALA A 2 11.04 21.96 12.18
N VAL A 3 10.53 20.76 11.90
CA VAL A 3 9.27 20.21 12.44
C VAL A 3 9.50 18.76 12.88
N GLY A 4 8.57 18.19 13.65
CA GLY A 4 8.69 16.83 14.16
C GLY A 4 10.03 16.58 14.86
N ARG A 5 10.63 15.42 14.60
CA ARG A 5 11.89 15.01 15.22
C ARG A 5 13.12 15.79 14.76
N LEU A 6 13.02 16.52 13.65
CA LEU A 6 14.07 17.45 13.23
C LEU A 6 14.12 18.72 14.10
N ALA A 7 12.99 19.11 14.69
CA ALA A 7 12.91 20.25 15.61
C ALA A 7 13.17 19.82 17.06
N ASP A 8 12.58 18.69 17.47
CA ASP A 8 12.75 18.10 18.80
C ASP A 8 12.90 16.57 18.66
N PRO A 9 14.10 15.99 18.90
CA PRO A 9 14.32 14.54 18.77
C PRO A 9 13.40 13.65 19.61
N ASN A 10 12.78 14.20 20.65
CA ASN A 10 11.80 13.52 21.52
C ASN A 10 10.35 13.67 21.05
N CYS A 11 10.10 14.43 19.97
CA CYS A 11 8.76 14.60 19.42
C CYS A 11 8.21 13.25 18.97
N THR A 12 6.99 12.93 19.40
CA THR A 12 6.24 11.72 19.09
C THR A 12 4.98 12.07 18.31
N LEU A 13 4.27 11.06 17.80
CA LEU A 13 2.97 11.28 17.18
C LEU A 13 1.99 12.00 18.15
N GLY A 14 2.04 11.69 19.45
CA GLY A 14 1.18 12.31 20.46
C GLY A 14 1.57 13.72 20.89
N THR A 15 2.79 14.18 20.58
CA THR A 15 3.29 15.51 20.96
C THR A 15 3.48 16.44 19.75
N ASP A 16 3.51 15.90 18.53
CA ASP A 16 3.60 16.69 17.31
C ASP A 16 2.29 17.48 17.09
N PRO A 17 2.33 18.83 17.02
CA PRO A 17 1.15 19.66 16.88
C PRO A 17 0.44 19.50 15.53
N ARG A 18 1.06 18.81 14.56
CA ARG A 18 0.47 18.52 13.25
C ARG A 18 -0.51 17.34 13.30
N SER A 19 -0.35 16.42 14.26
CA SER A 19 -1.15 15.20 14.35
C SER A 19 -2.64 15.49 14.53
N ASP A 20 -3.49 14.74 13.83
CA ASP A 20 -4.93 14.76 14.11
C ASP A 20 -5.18 14.28 15.56
N PRO A 21 -5.80 15.10 16.42
CA PRO A 21 -5.98 14.75 17.83
C PRO A 21 -6.87 13.51 18.04
N ARG A 22 -7.74 13.17 17.07
CA ARG A 22 -8.59 11.98 17.13
C ARG A 22 -7.78 10.71 16.88
N MET A 23 -6.84 10.76 15.94
CA MET A 23 -5.87 9.68 15.68
C MET A 23 -4.99 9.46 16.91
N VAL A 24 -4.48 10.55 17.51
CA VAL A 24 -3.69 10.47 18.75
C VAL A 24 -4.50 9.84 19.88
N ALA A 25 -5.76 10.25 20.07
CA ALA A 25 -6.65 9.69 21.09
C ALA A 25 -6.93 8.18 20.88
N ALA A 26 -6.93 7.71 19.63
CA ALA A 26 -7.09 6.29 19.30
C ALA A 26 -5.84 5.47 19.65
N PHE A 27 -4.66 6.06 19.43
CA PHE A 27 -3.37 5.39 19.63
C PHE A 27 -2.85 5.44 21.07
N ALA A 28 -3.19 6.47 21.84
CA ALA A 28 -2.69 6.64 23.20
C ALA A 28 -3.01 5.45 24.15
N PRO A 29 -4.22 4.86 24.17
CA PRO A 29 -4.52 3.72 25.05
C PRO A 29 -3.72 2.45 24.76
N ILE A 30 -3.15 2.33 23.56
CA ILE A 30 -2.36 1.19 23.11
C ILE A 30 -0.87 1.53 22.94
N GLY A 31 -0.43 2.70 23.43
CA GLY A 31 0.97 3.13 23.44
C GLY A 31 1.55 3.53 22.08
N LEU A 32 0.72 3.68 21.04
CA LEU A 32 1.19 4.05 19.69
C LEU A 32 1.28 5.58 19.47
N ALA A 33 0.91 6.39 20.46
CA ALA A 33 1.13 7.84 20.46
C ALA A 33 2.47 8.24 21.11
N ASP A 34 3.08 7.33 21.84
CA ASP A 34 4.34 7.49 22.57
C ASP A 34 5.54 7.10 21.69
N PRO A 35 6.80 7.19 22.17
CA PRO A 35 7.95 6.75 21.38
C PRO A 35 7.79 5.30 20.95
N PHE A 36 7.88 5.07 19.63
CA PHE A 36 7.75 3.73 19.07
C PHE A 36 8.90 2.84 19.53
N PRO A 37 8.62 1.59 19.94
CA PRO A 37 9.65 0.70 20.46
C PRO A 37 10.68 0.36 19.37
N ASP A 38 11.95 0.41 19.74
CA ASP A 38 13.03 -0.07 18.89
C ASP A 38 12.88 -1.57 18.63
N ALA A 39 13.10 -1.98 17.38
CA ALA A 39 13.17 -3.40 17.06
C ALA A 39 14.47 -3.98 17.65
N PRO A 40 14.43 -5.14 18.33
CA PRO A 40 15.61 -5.74 18.95
C PRO A 40 16.58 -6.40 17.94
N LEU A 41 16.32 -6.26 16.64
CA LEU A 41 17.03 -6.91 15.55
C LEU A 41 17.57 -5.88 14.54
N THR A 42 18.59 -6.28 13.81
CA THR A 42 19.14 -5.55 12.64
C THR A 42 18.93 -6.34 11.35
N VAL A 43 19.14 -5.71 10.20
CA VAL A 43 19.09 -6.39 8.89
C VAL A 43 20.13 -7.51 8.77
N ASP A 44 21.23 -7.42 9.52
CA ASP A 44 22.28 -8.46 9.62
C ASP A 44 21.91 -9.63 10.55
N SER A 45 20.80 -9.53 11.28
CA SER A 45 20.34 -10.64 12.13
C SER A 45 20.00 -11.87 11.30
N PRO A 46 20.09 -13.09 11.85
CA PRO A 46 19.73 -14.32 11.13
C PRO A 46 18.35 -14.20 10.48
N LEU A 47 18.22 -14.68 9.23
CA LEU A 47 16.97 -14.60 8.47
C LEU A 47 15.79 -15.20 9.26
N ALA A 48 16.02 -16.29 10.00
CA ALA A 48 15.01 -16.91 10.85
C ALA A 48 14.47 -15.95 11.94
N ASP A 49 15.33 -15.14 12.55
CA ASP A 49 14.93 -14.18 13.58
C ASP A 49 14.14 -13.02 12.97
N ARG A 50 14.57 -12.55 11.78
CA ARG A 50 13.84 -11.51 11.03
C ARG A 50 12.45 -11.98 10.59
N LEU A 51 12.32 -13.23 10.14
CA LEU A 51 11.04 -13.85 9.82
C LEU A 51 10.15 -14.02 11.06
N ALA A 52 10.72 -14.42 12.19
CA ALA A 52 9.98 -14.51 13.45
C ALA A 52 9.50 -13.14 13.94
N TYR A 53 10.32 -12.10 13.80
CA TYR A 53 9.92 -10.72 14.07
C TYR A 53 8.76 -10.28 13.17
N ALA A 54 8.81 -10.57 11.87
CA ALA A 54 7.71 -10.26 10.95
C ALA A 54 6.40 -10.94 11.37
N ALA A 55 6.43 -12.22 11.73
CA ALA A 55 5.24 -12.92 12.23
C ALA A 55 4.67 -12.31 13.53
N ALA A 56 5.53 -11.93 14.48
CA ALA A 56 5.10 -11.25 15.70
C ALA A 56 4.50 -9.85 15.43
N ALA A 57 5.10 -9.11 14.48
CA ALA A 57 4.59 -7.81 14.05
C ALA A 57 3.22 -7.94 13.35
N GLU A 58 3.02 -8.98 12.54
CA GLU A 58 1.74 -9.30 11.90
C GLU A 58 0.62 -9.49 12.93
N GLU A 59 0.85 -10.28 13.98
CA GLU A 59 -0.14 -10.50 15.03
C GLU A 59 -0.45 -9.21 15.80
N ALA A 60 0.59 -8.49 16.23
CA ALA A 60 0.44 -7.29 17.05
C ALA A 60 -0.23 -6.13 16.30
N VAL A 61 0.31 -5.76 15.13
CA VAL A 61 -0.22 -4.64 14.32
C VAL A 61 -1.55 -5.04 13.68
N GLY A 62 -1.66 -6.25 13.14
CA GLY A 62 -2.90 -6.74 12.52
C GLY A 62 -4.08 -6.76 13.50
N GLY A 63 -3.85 -7.14 14.75
CA GLY A 63 -4.87 -7.08 15.81
C GLY A 63 -5.41 -5.66 16.03
N VAL A 64 -4.52 -4.66 16.08
CA VAL A 64 -4.90 -3.25 16.23
C VAL A 64 -5.68 -2.73 15.03
N LEU A 65 -5.19 -2.99 13.81
CA LEU A 65 -5.85 -2.53 12.58
C LEU A 65 -7.23 -3.15 12.41
N ASN A 66 -7.37 -4.43 12.72
CA ASN A 66 -8.65 -5.12 12.65
C ASN A 66 -9.65 -4.60 13.68
N ALA A 67 -9.19 -4.20 14.86
CA ALA A 67 -10.04 -3.58 15.87
C ALA A 67 -10.58 -2.22 15.41
N PHE A 68 -9.74 -1.36 14.82
CA PHE A 68 -10.19 -0.06 14.30
C PHE A 68 -11.15 -0.20 13.12
N ALA A 69 -10.88 -1.12 12.20
CA ALA A 69 -11.77 -1.39 11.07
C ALA A 69 -13.13 -1.93 11.52
N SER A 70 -13.15 -2.85 12.48
CA SER A 70 -14.38 -3.46 13.01
C SER A 70 -15.25 -2.49 13.83
N ALA A 71 -14.71 -1.32 14.21
CA ALA A 71 -15.47 -0.27 14.89
C ALA A 71 -16.36 0.53 13.93
N ALA A 72 -16.10 0.49 12.62
CA ALA A 72 -16.94 1.12 11.61
C ALA A 72 -18.01 0.15 11.11
N PRO A 73 -19.25 0.62 10.82
CA PRO A 73 -20.24 -0.20 10.17
C PRO A 73 -19.75 -0.60 8.77
N ALA A 74 -20.01 -1.84 8.37
CA ALA A 74 -19.75 -2.28 7.00
C ALA A 74 -20.57 -1.41 6.01
N PRO A 75 -20.02 -1.08 4.83
CA PRO A 75 -20.77 -0.38 3.79
C PRO A 75 -22.00 -1.18 3.34
N ASP A 76 -23.15 -0.51 3.24
CA ASP A 76 -24.38 -1.13 2.74
C ASP A 76 -24.34 -1.32 1.21
N GLY A 77 -25.09 -2.31 0.71
CA GLY A 77 -25.32 -2.49 -0.73
C GLY A 77 -24.13 -3.05 -1.50
N VAL A 78 -23.22 -3.75 -0.81
CA VAL A 78 -22.04 -4.39 -1.39
C VAL A 78 -22.07 -5.89 -1.08
N THR A 79 -21.79 -6.69 -2.09
CA THR A 79 -21.56 -8.13 -1.97
C THR A 79 -20.10 -8.46 -2.25
N THR A 80 -19.48 -9.24 -1.37
CA THR A 80 -18.12 -9.78 -1.58
C THR A 80 -18.20 -11.29 -1.85
N THR A 81 -17.62 -11.73 -2.97
CA THR A 81 -17.45 -13.15 -3.32
C THR A 81 -15.99 -13.54 -3.42
N THR A 82 -15.67 -14.81 -3.18
CA THR A 82 -14.31 -15.34 -3.30
C THR A 82 -14.16 -16.15 -4.59
N VAL A 83 -13.06 -15.90 -5.32
CA VAL A 83 -12.67 -16.64 -6.52
C VAL A 83 -11.25 -17.15 -6.35
N THR A 84 -10.96 -18.36 -6.80
CA THR A 84 -9.59 -18.89 -6.83
C THR A 84 -9.12 -18.97 -8.28
N ILE A 85 -7.93 -18.46 -8.57
CA ILE A 85 -7.32 -18.46 -9.90
C ILE A 85 -5.96 -19.17 -9.87
N PRO A 86 -5.50 -19.76 -10.99
CA PRO A 86 -4.13 -20.27 -11.07
C PRO A 86 -3.13 -19.11 -11.20
N GLY A 87 -2.02 -19.18 -10.46
CA GLY A 87 -0.84 -18.37 -10.71
C GLY A 87 0.15 -19.05 -11.65
N ASN A 88 1.20 -18.32 -12.02
CA ASN A 88 2.09 -18.73 -13.12
C ASN A 88 3.00 -19.92 -12.78
N ASP A 89 3.23 -20.22 -11.50
CA ASP A 89 4.05 -21.35 -11.04
C ASP A 89 3.18 -22.52 -10.52
N GLY A 90 1.87 -22.50 -10.82
CA GLY A 90 0.92 -23.54 -10.43
C GLY A 90 0.35 -23.38 -9.01
N ASN A 91 0.66 -22.28 -8.33
CA ASN A 91 -0.03 -21.90 -7.09
C ASN A 91 -1.48 -21.50 -7.34
N GLU A 92 -2.29 -21.50 -6.28
CA GLU A 92 -3.62 -20.91 -6.28
C GLU A 92 -3.56 -19.51 -5.66
N ILE A 93 -4.24 -18.55 -6.26
CA ILE A 93 -4.35 -17.17 -5.78
C ILE A 93 -5.82 -16.92 -5.46
N THR A 94 -6.10 -16.52 -4.22
CA THR A 94 -7.46 -16.15 -3.80
C THR A 94 -7.72 -14.69 -4.13
N LEU A 95 -8.87 -14.41 -4.74
CA LEU A 95 -9.37 -13.07 -5.04
C LEU A 95 -10.65 -12.82 -4.24
N PHE A 96 -10.72 -11.67 -3.56
CA PHE A 96 -11.93 -11.18 -2.92
C PHE A 96 -12.55 -10.09 -3.80
N VAL A 97 -13.67 -10.43 -4.46
CA VAL A 97 -14.36 -9.54 -5.40
C VAL A 97 -15.54 -8.87 -4.70
N SER A 98 -15.37 -7.61 -4.32
CA SER A 98 -16.41 -6.76 -3.74
C SER A 98 -17.06 -5.92 -4.84
N ARG A 99 -18.39 -5.93 -4.91
CA ARG A 99 -19.17 -5.22 -5.95
C ARG A 99 -20.45 -4.62 -5.38
N PRO A 100 -20.97 -3.51 -5.95
CA PRO A 100 -22.32 -3.04 -5.68
C PRO A 100 -23.35 -4.12 -6.00
N ASP A 101 -24.35 -4.28 -5.14
CA ASP A 101 -25.51 -5.17 -5.35
C ASP A 101 -26.32 -4.73 -6.57
N ARG A 102 -26.34 -3.42 -6.84
CA ARG A 102 -27.07 -2.80 -7.94
C ARG A 102 -26.12 -1.94 -8.77
N ALA A 103 -25.63 -2.51 -9.86
CA ALA A 103 -24.87 -1.80 -10.88
C ALA A 103 -25.64 -1.78 -12.21
N HIS A 104 -25.61 -0.65 -12.90
CA HIS A 104 -26.19 -0.51 -14.24
C HIS A 104 -25.05 -0.49 -15.27
N GLY A 105 -24.75 -1.66 -15.84
CA GLY A 105 -23.68 -1.82 -16.84
C GLY A 105 -22.29 -2.00 -16.22
N PRO A 106 -21.23 -2.01 -17.07
CA PRO A 106 -19.86 -2.21 -16.61
C PRO A 106 -19.35 -1.04 -15.75
N LEU A 107 -18.59 -1.35 -14.71
CA LEU A 107 -17.96 -0.38 -13.79
C LEU A 107 -16.43 -0.41 -13.93
N PRO A 108 -15.69 0.64 -13.52
CA PRO A 108 -14.25 0.51 -13.38
C PRO A 108 -13.90 -0.49 -12.27
N ALA A 109 -12.80 -1.22 -12.44
CA ALA A 109 -12.25 -2.07 -11.41
C ALA A 109 -11.03 -1.45 -10.72
N VAL A 110 -10.89 -1.75 -9.44
CA VAL A 110 -9.66 -1.52 -8.66
C VAL A 110 -9.11 -2.88 -8.27
N VAL A 111 -7.96 -3.26 -8.83
CA VAL A 111 -7.19 -4.40 -8.35
C VAL A 111 -6.37 -3.91 -7.15
N HIS A 112 -6.79 -4.32 -5.96
CA HIS A 112 -6.26 -3.83 -4.68
C HIS A 112 -5.18 -4.77 -4.14
N PHE A 113 -4.00 -4.20 -3.87
CA PHE A 113 -2.88 -4.86 -3.22
C PHE A 113 -2.75 -4.30 -1.81
N HIS A 114 -2.84 -5.17 -0.81
CA HIS A 114 -2.76 -4.77 0.59
C HIS A 114 -1.34 -4.39 1.02
N GLY A 115 -1.25 -3.59 2.09
CA GLY A 115 -0.02 -3.20 2.77
C GLY A 115 0.61 -4.33 3.58
N GLY A 116 1.53 -3.99 4.48
CA GLY A 116 2.33 -4.97 5.21
C GLY A 116 3.70 -5.26 4.57
N ALA A 117 4.29 -4.26 3.89
CA ALA A 117 5.65 -4.30 3.34
C ALA A 117 5.94 -5.51 2.42
N MET A 118 4.91 -6.02 1.71
CA MET A 118 4.98 -7.26 0.90
C MET A 118 5.35 -8.52 1.71
N ALA A 119 5.33 -8.41 3.03
CA ALA A 119 5.92 -9.34 3.96
C ALA A 119 4.91 -9.95 4.94
N ILE A 120 3.82 -9.25 5.25
CA ILE A 120 2.82 -9.65 6.23
C ILE A 120 1.43 -9.15 5.84
N ALA A 121 0.43 -9.54 6.63
CA ALA A 121 -0.99 -9.25 6.47
C ALA A 121 -1.62 -10.00 5.29
N SER A 122 -2.91 -9.75 5.04
CA SER A 122 -3.72 -10.53 4.11
C SER A 122 -4.88 -9.71 3.58
N ALA A 123 -5.20 -9.83 2.30
CA ALA A 123 -6.39 -9.21 1.74
C ALA A 123 -7.68 -9.67 2.46
N GLY A 124 -7.68 -10.85 3.08
CA GLY A 124 -8.77 -11.35 3.90
C GLY A 124 -9.00 -10.61 5.23
N ASP A 125 -8.04 -9.81 5.71
CA ASP A 125 -8.13 -9.09 6.98
C ASP A 125 -9.26 -8.04 6.98
N PRO A 126 -10.00 -7.87 8.10
CA PRO A 126 -11.06 -6.87 8.24
C PRO A 126 -10.70 -5.47 7.76
N ALA A 127 -9.48 -4.98 8.01
CA ALA A 127 -9.06 -3.65 7.57
C ALA A 127 -9.09 -3.49 6.05
N TYR A 128 -8.48 -4.42 5.31
CA TYR A 128 -8.46 -4.36 3.84
C TYR A 128 -9.80 -4.74 3.23
N ARG A 129 -10.57 -5.64 3.86
CA ARG A 129 -11.96 -5.90 3.45
C ARG A 129 -12.79 -4.62 3.52
N HIS A 130 -12.71 -3.88 4.63
CA HIS A 130 -13.46 -2.64 4.82
C HIS A 130 -13.09 -1.59 3.75
N ILE A 131 -11.80 -1.46 3.41
CA ILE A 131 -11.34 -0.58 2.31
C ILE A 131 -11.98 -1.00 0.98
N ARG A 132 -11.92 -2.28 0.63
CA ARG A 132 -12.48 -2.77 -0.65
C ARG A 132 -14.00 -2.65 -0.73
N GLU A 133 -14.70 -2.94 0.35
CA GLU A 133 -16.16 -2.76 0.41
C GLU A 133 -16.52 -1.28 0.31
N SER A 134 -15.73 -0.39 0.92
CA SER A 134 -15.95 1.06 0.82
C SER A 134 -15.69 1.58 -0.58
N LEU A 135 -14.66 1.08 -1.26
CA LEU A 135 -14.40 1.37 -2.68
C LEU A 135 -15.56 0.86 -3.55
N ALA A 136 -16.00 -0.38 -3.35
CA ALA A 136 -17.10 -0.97 -4.09
C ALA A 136 -18.39 -0.14 -3.93
N ALA A 137 -18.70 0.32 -2.71
CA ALA A 137 -19.87 1.17 -2.42
C ALA A 137 -19.90 2.50 -3.20
N THR A 138 -18.76 2.94 -3.76
CA THR A 138 -18.71 4.14 -4.63
C THR A 138 -19.05 3.88 -6.09
N GLY A 139 -19.34 2.64 -6.48
CA GLY A 139 -19.61 2.26 -7.88
C GLY A 139 -18.41 1.65 -8.60
N LEU A 140 -17.58 0.90 -7.88
CA LEU A 140 -16.42 0.18 -8.43
C LEU A 140 -16.57 -1.33 -8.24
N VAL A 141 -15.85 -2.12 -9.04
CA VAL A 141 -15.54 -3.51 -8.69
C VAL A 141 -14.17 -3.52 -8.00
N ALA A 142 -14.11 -3.85 -6.71
CA ALA A 142 -12.85 -3.94 -5.97
C ALA A 142 -12.40 -5.40 -5.85
N VAL A 143 -11.21 -5.72 -6.36
CA VAL A 143 -10.65 -7.07 -6.37
C VAL A 143 -9.41 -7.11 -5.48
N GLY A 144 -9.55 -7.65 -4.28
CA GLY A 144 -8.43 -7.85 -3.36
C GLY A 144 -7.65 -9.11 -3.68
N VAL A 145 -6.33 -8.98 -3.85
CA VAL A 145 -5.44 -10.10 -4.19
C VAL A 145 -4.80 -10.65 -2.92
N GLU A 146 -5.06 -11.92 -2.60
CA GLU A 146 -4.37 -12.65 -1.54
C GLU A 146 -3.04 -13.21 -2.08
N PHE A 147 -2.06 -12.33 -2.27
CA PHE A 147 -0.75 -12.70 -2.80
C PHE A 147 0.12 -13.37 -1.72
N ARG A 148 1.10 -14.17 -2.14
CA ARG A 148 2.13 -14.73 -1.24
C ARG A 148 3.00 -13.64 -0.66
N ASN A 149 3.26 -13.71 0.64
CA ASN A 149 4.11 -12.76 1.37
C ASN A 149 5.53 -13.29 1.54
N SER A 150 6.49 -12.38 1.74
CA SER A 150 7.87 -12.77 2.07
C SER A 150 8.07 -13.30 3.50
N GLY A 151 7.10 -13.05 4.40
CA GLY A 151 7.05 -13.59 5.76
C GLY A 151 5.61 -13.81 6.24
N GLY A 152 5.42 -13.85 7.56
CA GLY A 152 4.09 -13.97 8.17
C GLY A 152 3.33 -15.25 7.77
N ARG A 153 2.01 -15.23 7.95
CA ARG A 153 1.12 -16.38 7.73
C ARG A 153 0.99 -16.83 6.27
N LEU A 154 1.32 -15.97 5.32
CA LEU A 154 1.26 -16.26 3.88
C LEU A 154 2.66 -16.46 3.26
N GLY A 155 3.70 -16.61 4.07
CA GLY A 155 5.09 -16.74 3.65
C GLY A 155 5.78 -18.02 4.13
N ALA A 156 7.09 -18.17 3.91
CA ALA A 156 8.04 -17.17 3.39
C ALA A 156 8.32 -17.33 1.89
N HIS A 157 7.76 -16.46 1.07
CA HIS A 157 7.96 -16.43 -0.38
C HIS A 157 8.59 -15.08 -0.80
N PRO A 158 9.94 -15.00 -0.90
CA PRO A 158 10.63 -13.78 -1.30
C PRO A 158 10.21 -13.28 -2.69
N TYR A 159 10.66 -12.06 -3.02
CA TYR A 159 10.58 -11.53 -4.38
C TYR A 159 11.06 -12.57 -5.41
N PRO A 160 10.36 -12.76 -6.55
CA PRO A 160 9.20 -12.01 -7.04
C PRO A 160 7.83 -12.68 -6.79
N ALA A 161 7.68 -13.57 -5.80
CA ALA A 161 6.47 -14.39 -5.64
C ALA A 161 5.16 -13.56 -5.55
N GLY A 162 5.07 -12.65 -4.59
CA GLY A 162 3.89 -11.79 -4.42
C GLY A 162 3.61 -10.88 -5.62
N LEU A 163 4.67 -10.36 -6.28
CA LEU A 163 4.52 -9.56 -7.50
C LEU A 163 3.97 -10.39 -8.66
N ASN A 164 4.42 -11.64 -8.81
CA ASN A 164 3.90 -12.54 -9.84
C ASN A 164 2.42 -12.89 -9.59
N ASP A 165 2.02 -13.04 -8.33
CA ASP A 165 0.61 -13.26 -7.97
C ASP A 165 -0.24 -12.02 -8.30
N CYS A 166 0.25 -10.82 -7.97
CA CYS A 166 -0.40 -9.55 -8.33
C CYS A 166 -0.54 -9.36 -9.84
N ALA A 167 0.50 -9.70 -10.60
CA ALA A 167 0.46 -9.67 -12.06
C ALA A 167 -0.56 -10.66 -12.62
N ALA A 168 -0.55 -11.92 -12.16
CA ALA A 168 -1.51 -12.94 -12.59
C ALA A 168 -2.95 -12.52 -12.30
N ALA A 169 -3.22 -11.99 -11.11
CA ALA A 169 -4.53 -11.47 -10.73
C ALA A 169 -4.98 -10.30 -11.59
N THR A 170 -4.09 -9.32 -11.84
CA THR A 170 -4.39 -8.16 -12.69
C THR A 170 -4.79 -8.58 -14.10
N ARG A 171 -4.00 -9.47 -14.69
CA ARG A 171 -4.26 -9.99 -16.05
C ARG A 171 -5.51 -10.86 -16.10
N TRP A 172 -5.80 -11.62 -15.04
CA TRP A 172 -7.04 -12.38 -14.92
C TRP A 172 -8.26 -11.47 -14.88
N VAL A 173 -8.22 -10.37 -14.11
CA VAL A 173 -9.31 -9.38 -14.08
C VAL A 173 -9.52 -8.77 -15.46
N HIS A 174 -8.45 -8.40 -16.17
CA HIS A 174 -8.53 -7.91 -17.55
C HIS A 174 -9.19 -8.94 -18.49
N ALA A 175 -8.73 -10.19 -18.45
CA ALA A 175 -9.24 -11.26 -19.31
C ALA A 175 -10.70 -11.65 -19.03
N ASN A 176 -11.18 -11.44 -17.80
CA ASN A 176 -12.54 -11.76 -17.36
C ASN A 176 -13.42 -10.52 -17.21
N ALA A 177 -13.03 -9.38 -17.78
CA ALA A 177 -13.71 -8.10 -17.56
C ALA A 177 -15.21 -8.16 -17.91
N ALA A 178 -15.59 -8.84 -19.00
CA ALA A 178 -16.99 -8.98 -19.38
C ALA A 178 -17.83 -9.73 -18.32
N ASP A 179 -17.31 -10.84 -17.80
CA ASP A 179 -17.99 -11.68 -16.80
C ASP A 179 -18.07 -10.98 -15.44
N LEU A 180 -17.04 -10.18 -15.12
CA LEU A 180 -16.99 -9.38 -13.90
C LEU A 180 -17.83 -8.09 -13.99
N GLY A 181 -18.32 -7.71 -15.19
CA GLY A 181 -18.97 -6.42 -15.41
C GLY A 181 -18.01 -5.24 -15.24
N VAL A 182 -16.79 -5.40 -15.73
CA VAL A 182 -15.70 -4.42 -15.64
C VAL A 182 -15.50 -3.74 -17.00
N SER A 183 -15.34 -2.43 -16.99
CA SER A 183 -15.06 -1.61 -18.19
C SER A 183 -13.56 -1.53 -18.49
N HIS A 184 -12.79 -1.15 -17.47
CA HIS A 184 -11.33 -1.12 -17.43
C HIS A 184 -10.89 -1.30 -15.99
N LEU A 185 -9.59 -1.49 -15.76
CA LEU A 185 -9.03 -1.62 -14.41
C LEU A 185 -7.94 -0.57 -14.14
N ILE A 186 -7.86 -0.16 -12.89
CA ILE A 186 -6.66 0.43 -12.30
C ILE A 186 -6.08 -0.54 -11.26
N VAL A 187 -4.80 -0.35 -10.95
CA VAL A 187 -4.16 -1.00 -9.79
C VAL A 187 -4.04 0.01 -8.65
N ALA A 188 -4.25 -0.42 -7.41
CA ALA A 188 -4.13 0.45 -6.25
C ALA A 188 -3.70 -0.29 -4.99
N GLY A 189 -3.06 0.42 -4.07
CA GLY A 189 -2.61 -0.16 -2.81
C GLY A 189 -1.81 0.82 -1.97
N GLU A 190 -1.68 0.48 -0.69
CA GLU A 190 -1.02 1.30 0.32
C GLU A 190 0.26 0.67 0.87
N SER A 191 1.25 1.48 1.25
CA SER A 191 2.50 1.00 1.85
C SER A 191 3.21 -0.01 0.94
N GLY A 192 3.42 -1.25 1.40
CA GLY A 192 3.92 -2.35 0.56
C GLY A 192 3.01 -2.70 -0.62
N GLY A 193 1.70 -2.54 -0.47
CA GLY A 193 0.75 -2.61 -1.59
C GLY A 193 0.94 -1.46 -2.58
N GLY A 194 1.40 -0.30 -2.09
CA GLY A 194 1.84 0.83 -2.93
C GLY A 194 3.09 0.51 -3.73
N ASN A 195 4.04 -0.26 -3.17
CA ASN A 195 5.16 -0.81 -3.92
C ASN A 195 4.66 -1.74 -5.03
N LEU A 196 3.85 -2.76 -4.69
CA LEU A 196 3.30 -3.72 -5.64
C LEU A 196 2.47 -3.04 -6.74
N THR A 197 1.76 -1.97 -6.40
CA THR A 197 1.02 -1.12 -7.36
C THR A 197 1.94 -0.51 -8.41
N LEU A 198 3.10 0.00 -7.99
CA LEU A 198 4.05 0.61 -8.92
C LEU A 198 4.85 -0.46 -9.66
N THR A 199 5.36 -1.48 -8.97
CA THR A 199 6.18 -2.53 -9.56
C THR A 199 5.42 -3.43 -10.52
N VAL A 200 4.11 -3.64 -10.34
CA VAL A 200 3.29 -4.36 -11.33
C VAL A 200 3.18 -3.58 -12.64
N THR A 201 3.16 -2.24 -12.62
CA THR A 201 3.19 -1.45 -13.86
C THR A 201 4.55 -1.53 -14.55
N HIS A 202 5.65 -1.51 -13.78
CA HIS A 202 7.00 -1.71 -14.33
C HIS A 202 7.16 -3.09 -14.96
N LYS A 203 6.63 -4.13 -14.30
CA LYS A 203 6.58 -5.50 -14.83
C LYS A 203 5.73 -5.58 -16.09
N ALA A 204 4.53 -4.98 -16.08
CA ALA A 204 3.64 -4.94 -17.23
C ALA A 204 4.27 -4.29 -18.46
N LYS A 205 5.03 -3.22 -18.25
CA LYS A 205 5.80 -2.57 -19.30
C LYS A 205 6.90 -3.47 -19.85
N ARG A 206 7.72 -4.07 -18.97
CA ARG A 206 8.82 -4.97 -19.35
C ARG A 206 8.33 -6.19 -20.13
N GLU A 207 7.15 -6.70 -19.78
CA GLU A 207 6.57 -7.91 -20.36
C GLU A 207 5.56 -7.63 -21.49
N GLY A 208 5.30 -6.37 -21.83
CA GLY A 208 4.49 -5.99 -22.98
C GLY A 208 2.97 -6.11 -22.82
N TRP A 209 2.47 -6.04 -21.59
CA TRP A 209 1.02 -6.08 -21.29
C TRP A 209 0.52 -4.83 -20.54
N LEU A 210 1.28 -3.74 -20.56
CA LEU A 210 0.93 -2.47 -19.90
C LEU A 210 -0.45 -1.91 -20.32
N SER A 211 -0.91 -2.19 -21.54
CA SER A 211 -2.23 -1.78 -22.03
C SER A 211 -3.40 -2.36 -21.26
N GLU A 212 -3.17 -3.41 -20.45
CA GLU A 212 -4.20 -4.00 -19.58
C GLU A 212 -4.49 -3.12 -18.34
N ILE A 213 -3.63 -2.14 -18.01
CA ILE A 213 -3.73 -1.26 -16.83
C ILE A 213 -4.04 0.18 -17.27
N ALA A 214 -5.21 0.72 -16.91
CA ALA A 214 -5.63 2.08 -17.28
C ALA A 214 -5.04 3.18 -16.39
N GLY A 215 -4.56 2.83 -15.19
CA GLY A 215 -3.99 3.78 -14.22
C GLY A 215 -3.48 3.09 -12.96
N ALA A 216 -2.70 3.82 -12.17
CA ALA A 216 -2.15 3.32 -10.90
C ALA A 216 -2.32 4.35 -9.78
N TYR A 217 -2.76 3.90 -8.61
CA TYR A 217 -3.00 4.74 -7.45
C TYR A 217 -2.24 4.20 -6.24
N ALA A 218 -1.09 4.79 -5.92
CA ALA A 218 -0.22 4.33 -4.84
C ALA A 218 -0.35 5.24 -3.61
N GLN A 219 -0.67 4.65 -2.47
CA GLN A 219 -0.84 5.35 -1.18
C GLN A 219 0.35 5.04 -0.27
N CYS A 220 0.87 6.07 0.41
CA CYS A 220 2.02 6.01 1.31
C CYS A 220 3.10 4.99 0.90
N PRO A 221 3.59 5.03 -0.36
CA PRO A 221 4.29 3.89 -0.95
C PRO A 221 5.62 3.59 -0.24
N TYR A 222 5.86 2.30 0.03
CA TYR A 222 7.06 1.74 0.66
C TYR A 222 8.05 1.23 -0.41
N ILE A 223 8.94 2.10 -0.89
CA ILE A 223 9.58 1.92 -2.20
C ILE A 223 11.07 2.22 -2.25
N SER A 224 11.65 2.89 -1.26
CA SER A 224 13.05 3.36 -1.37
C SER A 224 14.10 2.26 -1.18
N ASN A 225 13.86 1.30 -0.27
CA ASN A 225 14.88 0.38 0.25
C ASN A 225 16.10 1.08 0.87
N ARG A 226 15.94 2.31 1.37
CA ARG A 226 17.03 3.16 1.89
C ARG A 226 16.74 3.70 3.30
N TRP A 227 15.89 3.02 4.06
CA TRP A 227 15.40 3.51 5.35
C TRP A 227 16.50 3.64 6.42
N LEU A 228 17.62 2.92 6.29
CA LEU A 228 18.76 3.05 7.20
C LEU A 228 19.88 3.98 6.68
N ASP A 229 19.80 4.41 5.42
CA ASP A 229 20.78 5.33 4.84
C ASP A 229 20.54 6.78 5.25
N TYR A 230 19.27 7.12 5.55
CA TYR A 230 18.79 8.48 5.80
C TYR A 230 19.34 9.52 4.79
N PRO A 231 19.10 9.34 3.49
CA PRO A 231 19.62 10.26 2.50
C PRO A 231 19.00 11.65 2.65
N ASP A 232 19.76 12.69 2.32
CA ASP A 232 19.35 14.08 2.53
C ASP A 232 18.11 14.47 1.71
N GLU A 233 17.86 13.79 0.60
CA GLU A 233 16.66 13.96 -0.22
C GLU A 233 15.38 13.35 0.40
N LEU A 234 15.50 12.55 1.47
CA LEU A 234 14.38 11.92 2.20
C LEU A 234 14.34 12.35 3.68
N PRO A 235 14.21 13.67 3.98
CA PRO A 235 14.24 14.14 5.37
C PRO A 235 13.09 13.60 6.23
N SER A 236 11.96 13.19 5.64
CA SER A 236 10.85 12.55 6.35
C SER A 236 11.28 11.32 7.15
N LEU A 237 12.28 10.57 6.67
CA LEU A 237 12.82 9.39 7.37
C LEU A 237 13.39 9.75 8.75
N ARG A 238 13.91 10.97 8.93
CA ARG A 238 14.38 11.48 10.23
C ARG A 238 13.27 12.23 10.95
N GLU A 239 12.47 13.01 10.22
CA GLU A 239 11.43 13.88 10.75
C GLU A 239 10.32 13.12 11.47
N ASN A 240 9.91 11.98 10.92
CA ASN A 240 8.74 11.21 11.35
C ASN A 240 9.12 9.77 11.74
N ASP A 241 10.39 9.48 12.03
CA ASP A 241 10.81 8.14 12.42
C ASP A 241 10.11 7.72 13.71
N GLY A 242 9.50 6.53 13.70
CA GLY A 242 8.72 6.02 14.82
C GLY A 242 7.31 6.62 14.92
N TYR A 243 6.80 7.30 13.89
CA TYR A 243 5.41 7.74 13.88
C TYR A 243 4.56 6.62 13.27
N PHE A 244 4.04 5.75 14.15
CA PHE A 244 3.34 4.48 13.84
C PHE A 244 4.20 3.37 13.20
N ILE A 245 5.17 3.72 12.35
CA ILE A 245 6.19 2.82 11.82
C ILE A 245 7.58 3.42 12.05
N SER A 246 8.61 2.57 12.13
CA SER A 246 10.02 3.00 12.23
C SER A 246 10.83 2.59 11.01
N CYS A 247 11.88 3.34 10.71
CA CYS A 247 12.84 3.03 9.65
C CYS A 247 13.53 1.68 9.88
N GLN A 248 13.77 1.32 11.14
CA GLN A 248 14.32 0.01 11.51
C GLN A 248 13.35 -1.13 11.18
N GLN A 249 12.07 -0.99 11.53
CA GLN A 249 11.05 -1.98 11.19
C GLN A 249 10.87 -2.10 9.68
N ALA A 250 10.81 -0.96 8.98
CA ALA A 250 10.77 -0.88 7.53
C ALA A 250 11.95 -1.66 6.89
N ALA A 251 13.18 -1.46 7.36
CA ALA A 251 14.35 -2.17 6.86
C ALA A 251 14.32 -3.68 7.16
N LEU A 252 13.87 -4.08 8.35
CA LEU A 252 13.73 -5.50 8.71
C LEU A 252 12.76 -6.22 7.79
N LEU A 253 11.57 -5.65 7.54
CA LEU A 253 10.58 -6.24 6.63
C LEU A 253 11.06 -6.25 5.17
N GLY A 254 11.78 -5.22 4.73
CA GLY A 254 12.35 -5.17 3.38
C GLY A 254 13.45 -6.21 3.18
N SER A 255 14.26 -6.44 4.21
CA SER A 255 15.36 -7.41 4.17
C SER A 255 14.90 -8.87 4.05
N ILE A 256 13.63 -9.19 4.36
CA ILE A 256 13.07 -10.52 4.11
C ILE A 256 12.39 -10.62 2.74
N TYR A 257 12.06 -9.49 2.11
CA TYR A 257 11.52 -9.44 0.75
C TYR A 257 12.56 -9.80 -0.30
N ASP A 258 13.80 -9.31 -0.16
CA ASP A 258 14.95 -9.68 -0.99
C ASP A 258 16.14 -10.12 -0.11
N PRO A 259 16.10 -11.33 0.48
CA PRO A 259 17.07 -11.74 1.50
C PRO A 259 18.48 -11.98 0.98
N SER A 260 18.67 -12.11 -0.34
CA SER A 260 19.98 -12.19 -0.99
C SER A 260 20.51 -10.84 -1.45
N GLU A 261 19.72 -9.77 -1.36
CA GLU A 261 20.04 -8.41 -1.83
C GLU A 261 20.43 -8.35 -3.31
N THR A 262 20.05 -9.36 -4.10
CA THR A 262 20.42 -9.47 -5.51
C THR A 262 19.54 -8.62 -6.43
N HIS A 263 18.45 -8.06 -5.89
CA HIS A 263 17.45 -7.26 -6.61
C HIS A 263 17.34 -5.84 -6.05
N ASN A 264 18.32 -5.41 -5.25
CA ASN A 264 18.39 -4.09 -4.65
C ASN A 264 18.57 -2.93 -5.65
N GLU A 265 18.76 -3.23 -6.94
CA GLU A 265 18.80 -2.28 -8.06
C GLU A 265 17.64 -2.51 -9.06
N ASP A 266 16.79 -3.51 -8.83
CA ASP A 266 15.70 -3.86 -9.73
C ASP A 266 14.43 -3.05 -9.41
N PRO A 267 13.95 -2.17 -10.32
CA PRO A 267 12.75 -1.41 -10.07
C PRO A 267 11.46 -2.24 -10.07
N THR A 268 11.47 -3.51 -10.48
CA THR A 268 10.34 -4.40 -10.18
C THR A 268 10.39 -4.99 -8.76
N CYS A 269 11.51 -4.88 -8.04
CA CYS A 269 11.58 -5.19 -6.61
C CYS A 269 11.30 -3.94 -5.77
N TRP A 270 11.94 -2.82 -6.12
CA TRP A 270 11.82 -1.54 -5.41
C TRP A 270 11.49 -0.40 -6.37
N ALA A 271 10.22 0.01 -6.44
CA ALA A 271 9.78 1.05 -7.39
C ALA A 271 10.52 2.40 -7.22
N GLY A 272 11.10 2.66 -6.05
CA GLY A 272 11.93 3.82 -5.78
C GLY A 272 13.24 3.83 -6.56
N LEU A 273 13.57 2.78 -7.31
CA LEU A 273 14.79 2.67 -8.12
C LEU A 273 14.55 2.86 -9.61
N ALA A 274 13.31 3.02 -10.06
CA ALA A 274 12.93 3.08 -11.48
C ALA A 274 13.63 4.19 -12.26
N SER A 275 14.48 3.83 -13.22
CA SER A 275 15.15 4.82 -14.07
C SER A 275 14.12 5.68 -14.84
N HIS A 276 14.54 6.82 -15.37
CA HIS A 276 13.68 7.61 -16.25
C HIS A 276 13.04 6.76 -17.36
N ASP A 277 13.82 5.87 -17.99
CA ASP A 277 13.35 5.02 -19.07
C ASP A 277 12.38 3.93 -18.59
N ASP A 278 12.47 3.48 -17.34
CA ASP A 278 11.47 2.59 -16.72
C ASP A 278 10.12 3.30 -16.58
N LEU A 279 10.10 4.62 -16.38
CA LEU A 279 8.88 5.41 -16.15
C LEU A 279 8.22 5.94 -17.43
N VAL A 280 8.96 6.20 -18.51
CA VAL A 280 8.41 6.76 -19.75
C VAL A 280 7.28 5.89 -20.31
N GLY A 281 6.11 6.47 -20.57
CA GLY A 281 4.98 5.75 -21.17
C GLY A 281 4.17 4.88 -20.21
N LEU A 282 4.41 4.97 -18.90
CA LEU A 282 3.48 4.43 -17.89
C LEU A 282 2.10 5.12 -17.98
N PRO A 283 1.01 4.44 -17.57
CA PRO A 283 -0.35 5.01 -17.57
C PRO A 283 -0.45 6.17 -16.55
N PRO A 284 -1.57 6.91 -16.48
CA PRO A 284 -1.78 7.91 -15.45
C PRO A 284 -1.56 7.38 -14.03
N HIS A 285 -0.98 8.21 -13.15
CA HIS A 285 -0.67 7.84 -11.76
C HIS A 285 -1.22 8.85 -10.75
N VAL A 286 -1.60 8.36 -9.58
CA VAL A 286 -1.78 9.18 -8.37
C VAL A 286 -0.84 8.66 -7.29
N ILE A 287 -0.07 9.58 -6.69
CA ILE A 287 0.74 9.31 -5.51
C ILE A 287 0.16 10.08 -4.33
N SER A 288 -0.37 9.35 -3.36
CA SER A 288 -0.88 9.92 -2.11
C SER A 288 0.09 9.63 -0.99
N VAL A 289 0.48 10.64 -0.22
CA VAL A 289 1.33 10.46 0.96
C VAL A 289 0.64 11.02 2.20
N ASN A 290 1.07 10.60 3.38
CA ASN A 290 0.59 11.14 4.66
C ASN A 290 1.60 12.15 5.21
N GLU A 291 1.15 13.22 5.86
CA GLU A 291 2.02 14.32 6.33
C GLU A 291 3.05 13.87 7.38
N LEU A 292 2.62 13.03 8.33
CA LEU A 292 3.41 12.55 9.47
C LEU A 292 3.95 11.13 9.25
N ASP A 293 4.31 10.80 8.02
CA ASP A 293 4.82 9.49 7.61
C ASP A 293 6.33 9.56 7.31
N PRO A 294 7.17 8.65 7.83
CA PRO A 294 8.57 8.60 7.44
C PRO A 294 8.77 8.33 5.94
N LEU A 295 7.83 7.67 5.27
CA LEU A 295 7.88 7.33 3.84
C LEU A 295 7.34 8.44 2.93
N ARG A 296 6.94 9.59 3.50
CA ARG A 296 6.36 10.70 2.74
C ARG A 296 7.24 11.15 1.59
N ASP A 297 8.53 11.39 1.85
CA ASP A 297 9.39 12.02 0.85
C ASP A 297 9.82 11.05 -0.26
N GLU A 298 9.85 9.73 -0.02
CA GLU A 298 10.11 8.75 -1.08
C GLU A 298 8.94 8.66 -2.07
N GLY A 299 7.70 8.72 -1.58
CA GLY A 299 6.52 8.88 -2.43
C GLY A 299 6.55 10.17 -3.25
N LEU A 300 6.82 11.32 -2.60
CA LEU A 300 6.92 12.61 -3.31
C LEU A 300 8.09 12.65 -4.32
N ALA A 301 9.21 11.99 -4.03
CA ALA A 301 10.31 11.86 -4.96
C ALA A 301 9.91 11.02 -6.19
N HIS A 302 9.22 9.89 -6.00
CA HIS A 302 8.72 9.08 -7.11
C HIS A 302 7.68 9.84 -7.95
N TYR A 303 6.76 10.58 -7.33
CA TYR A 303 5.83 11.48 -8.04
C TYR A 303 6.55 12.47 -8.97
N ARG A 304 7.61 13.13 -8.48
CA ARG A 304 8.40 14.07 -9.29
C ARG A 304 9.08 13.38 -10.47
N ARG A 305 9.53 12.13 -10.30
CA ARG A 305 10.15 11.33 -11.37
C ARG A 305 9.14 10.92 -12.44
N LEU A 306 7.92 10.55 -12.04
CA LEU A 306 6.82 10.30 -12.97
C LEU A 306 6.55 11.52 -13.85
N LEU A 307 6.44 12.72 -13.24
CA LEU A 307 6.27 13.96 -13.99
C LEU A 307 7.45 14.25 -14.93
N ALA A 308 8.68 14.05 -14.47
CA ALA A 308 9.88 14.26 -15.28
C ALA A 308 9.92 13.31 -16.51
N ALA A 309 9.37 12.11 -16.37
CA ALA A 309 9.20 11.12 -17.45
C ALA A 309 7.99 11.37 -18.36
N GLY A 310 7.24 12.45 -18.15
CA GLY A 310 6.06 12.79 -18.94
C GLY A 310 4.82 11.96 -18.61
N VAL A 311 4.81 11.22 -17.50
CA VAL A 311 3.63 10.47 -17.04
C VAL A 311 2.59 11.45 -16.49
N PRO A 312 1.31 11.37 -16.92
CA PRO A 312 0.24 12.14 -16.29
C PRO A 312 0.10 11.74 -14.82
N ALA A 313 0.58 12.58 -13.90
CA ALA A 313 0.62 12.24 -12.48
C ALA A 313 0.02 13.34 -11.59
N ALA A 314 -0.74 12.93 -10.57
CA ALA A 314 -1.18 13.79 -9.48
C ALA A 314 -0.50 13.38 -8.17
N GLY A 315 -0.15 14.36 -7.34
CA GLY A 315 0.40 14.15 -6.01
C GLY A 315 -0.51 14.79 -4.97
N ARG A 316 -0.79 14.09 -3.87
CA ARG A 316 -1.51 14.68 -2.73
C ARG A 316 -0.88 14.30 -1.39
N ILE A 317 -1.11 15.15 -0.41
CA ILE A 317 -0.72 14.93 0.98
C ILE A 317 -2.00 14.90 1.82
N VAL A 318 -2.20 13.84 2.60
CA VAL A 318 -3.24 13.81 3.64
C VAL A 318 -2.64 14.38 4.93
N VAL A 319 -3.10 15.58 5.27
CA VAL A 319 -2.62 16.34 6.44
C VAL A 319 -3.12 15.72 7.74
N GLY A 320 -2.32 15.84 8.80
CA GLY A 320 -2.63 15.35 10.14
C GLY A 320 -2.55 13.83 10.33
N THR A 321 -2.27 13.06 9.29
CA THR A 321 -2.23 11.59 9.35
C THR A 321 -0.81 11.04 9.41
N CYS A 322 -0.59 9.99 10.21
CA CYS A 322 0.60 9.13 10.14
C CYS A 322 0.55 8.21 8.92
N HIS A 323 1.52 7.31 8.78
CA HIS A 323 1.55 6.29 7.73
C HIS A 323 0.23 5.51 7.63
N GLY A 324 -0.46 5.65 6.49
CA GLY A 324 -1.76 5.01 6.23
C GLY A 324 -2.92 5.50 7.10
N GLY A 325 -2.75 6.55 7.91
CA GLY A 325 -3.72 6.99 8.90
C GLY A 325 -5.09 7.36 8.31
N ASP A 326 -5.15 7.75 7.04
CA ASP A 326 -6.40 7.98 6.32
C ASP A 326 -7.19 6.69 6.05
N LEU A 327 -6.57 5.52 6.14
CA LEU A 327 -7.17 4.21 5.89
C LEU A 327 -7.45 3.42 7.17
N LEU A 328 -6.77 3.74 8.28
CA LEU A 328 -6.87 2.99 9.53
C LEU A 328 -8.13 3.30 10.35
N PHE A 329 -8.71 4.50 10.16
CA PHE A 329 -9.69 5.06 11.10
C PHE A 329 -11.06 5.38 10.48
N PRO A 330 -11.74 4.42 9.82
CA PRO A 330 -13.03 4.68 9.17
C PRO A 330 -14.13 5.13 10.15
N ALA A 331 -14.05 4.76 11.44
CA ALA A 331 -15.01 5.18 12.45
C ALA A 331 -14.67 6.53 13.13
N LEU A 332 -13.37 6.81 13.33
CA LEU A 332 -12.90 7.97 14.11
C LEU A 332 -12.59 9.19 13.25
N MET A 333 -12.15 8.98 12.01
CA MET A 333 -11.89 10.01 11.01
C MET A 333 -12.67 9.71 9.72
N PRO A 334 -14.00 9.51 9.79
CA PRO A 334 -14.79 9.04 8.65
C PRO A 334 -14.71 9.96 7.44
N GLU A 335 -14.56 11.27 7.63
CA GLU A 335 -14.44 12.22 6.54
C GLU A 335 -13.06 12.18 5.86
N VAL A 336 -11.99 11.87 6.60
CA VAL A 336 -10.63 11.67 6.04
C VAL A 336 -10.61 10.37 5.25
N PHE A 337 -11.12 9.29 5.83
CA PHE A 337 -11.24 7.99 5.17
C PHE A 337 -12.08 8.08 3.89
N ALA A 338 -13.28 8.67 3.98
CA ALA A 338 -14.17 8.81 2.84
C ALA A 338 -13.60 9.74 1.76
N ALA A 339 -12.76 10.74 2.12
CA ALA A 339 -12.07 11.56 1.14
C ALA A 339 -11.07 10.73 0.32
N SER A 340 -10.26 9.89 0.96
CA SER A 340 -9.34 8.99 0.27
C SER A 340 -10.07 7.97 -0.61
N VAL A 341 -11.16 7.36 -0.12
CA VAL A 341 -11.99 6.42 -0.91
C VAL A 341 -12.59 7.11 -2.14
N ARG A 342 -13.16 8.32 -1.98
CA ARG A 342 -13.70 9.07 -3.13
C ARG A 342 -12.63 9.49 -4.13
N ASP A 343 -11.42 9.77 -3.69
CA ASP A 343 -10.31 10.16 -4.57
C ASP A 343 -9.83 8.97 -5.43
N VAL A 344 -9.70 7.77 -4.85
CA VAL A 344 -9.43 6.53 -5.61
C VAL A 344 -10.55 6.27 -6.63
N SER A 345 -11.81 6.36 -6.18
CA SER A 345 -12.98 6.14 -7.04
C SER A 345 -13.06 7.15 -8.18
N GLY A 346 -12.89 8.43 -7.87
CA GLY A 346 -12.87 9.51 -8.86
C GLY A 346 -11.76 9.31 -9.90
N PHE A 347 -10.56 8.90 -9.46
CA PHE A 347 -9.48 8.57 -10.37
C PHE A 347 -9.83 7.39 -11.29
N ALA A 348 -10.35 6.28 -10.72
CA ALA A 348 -10.76 5.10 -11.48
C ALA A 348 -11.82 5.43 -12.56
N HIS A 349 -12.79 6.30 -12.23
CA HIS A 349 -13.80 6.78 -13.17
C HIS A 349 -13.26 7.78 -14.21
N SER A 350 -12.15 8.47 -13.94
CA SER A 350 -11.57 9.48 -14.82
C SER A 350 -10.65 8.91 -15.92
N VAL A 351 -10.13 7.70 -15.71
CA VAL A 351 -9.25 7.01 -16.66
C VAL A 351 -10.03 5.99 -17.50
N GLY A 352 -9.39 5.40 -18.52
CA GLY A 352 -9.99 4.36 -19.35
C GLY A 352 -10.98 4.85 -20.42
N CYS A 353 -11.16 6.16 -20.58
CA CYS A 353 -12.07 6.77 -21.57
C CYS A 353 -11.45 7.03 -22.96
N TYR A 354 -10.38 6.33 -23.36
CA TYR A 354 -9.67 6.58 -24.63
C TYR A 354 -9.78 5.41 -25.60
#